data_AF-A0A432DLZ2-F1
#
_entry.id   AF-A0A432DLZ2-F1
#
_cell.length_a   1.000
_cell.length_b   1.000
_cell.length_c   1.000
_cell.angle_alpha   90.00
_cell.angle_beta   90.00
_cell.angle_gamma   90.00
#
_symmetry.space_group_name_H-M   'P 1'
#
loop_
_entity.id
_entity.type
_entity.pdbx_description
1 polymer ?
#
loop_
_entity_poly.entity_id
_entity_poly.type
_entity_poly.pdbx_seq_one_letter_code
_entity_poly.pdbx_strand_id
1 'polypeptide(L)'
;MDTLFTDSVERLFAQVATPQVIRDIEEGGSADSLWQALEDSGFLDALLPEESDGAGLSLDQAFPLFLSAGQHAVPVPFVQTMLARAWLNAGGIRAPSGPIAIAGFGVQKVGDAIEADAVSFGRVAAWVLTQTDGKTVLLPASAAEVRLESGYGSSNASLRWPGWPTGGITLVPDYSPAISLAGLAAASYAPLLAGAANRVLQLTLDYANQRMQFGKNIGRFQAIQNQISIMAERTWAARMAAQLACSGRGWAPTLMRAAIGKSRCSEAAVPIADIGHAVHGAIGITEEYDLQLYTRRLREWRLAAGTETYWYNQIGTQLLQKTQHTALSFICEELSSVRQ
;
A
#
# COMPACT_ATOMS: atom_id res chain seq x y z
N MET A 1 -8.68 3.82 -20.62
CA MET A 1 -8.97 3.62 -19.18
C MET A 1 -9.95 4.70 -18.82
N ASP A 2 -11.10 4.33 -18.27
CA ASP A 2 -12.18 5.27 -18.02
C ASP A 2 -11.73 6.31 -16.98
N THR A 3 -11.49 7.54 -17.40
CA THR A 3 -10.90 8.60 -16.54
C THR A 3 -11.85 8.97 -15.39
N LEU A 4 -13.13 8.65 -15.55
CA LEU A 4 -14.20 9.01 -14.61
C LEU A 4 -14.01 8.43 -13.20
N PHE A 5 -13.57 7.19 -13.06
CA PHE A 5 -13.31 6.59 -11.74
C PHE A 5 -12.10 7.24 -11.04
N THR A 6 -11.04 7.51 -11.81
CA THR A 6 -9.81 8.13 -11.30
C THR A 6 -10.08 9.58 -10.88
N ASP A 7 -10.75 10.37 -11.71
CA ASP A 7 -11.06 11.76 -11.42
C ASP A 7 -12.02 11.90 -10.22
N SER A 8 -12.90 10.92 -10.02
CA SER A 8 -13.84 10.93 -8.90
C SER A 8 -13.18 10.54 -7.59
N VAL A 9 -12.31 9.52 -7.59
CA VAL A 9 -11.59 9.13 -6.37
C VAL A 9 -10.54 10.17 -5.96
N GLU A 10 -9.87 10.82 -6.93
CA GLU A 10 -8.95 11.92 -6.65
C GLU A 10 -9.66 13.10 -6.00
N ARG A 11 -10.84 13.48 -6.51
CA ARG A 11 -11.66 14.53 -5.88
C ARG A 11 -12.12 14.14 -4.48
N LEU A 12 -12.50 12.88 -4.27
CA LEU A 12 -12.88 12.38 -2.95
C LEU A 12 -11.70 12.49 -1.97
N PHE A 13 -10.54 11.93 -2.30
CA PHE A 13 -9.36 11.99 -1.43
C PHE A 13 -8.89 13.41 -1.17
N ALA A 14 -8.92 14.30 -2.16
CA ALA A 14 -8.60 15.72 -1.97
C ALA A 14 -9.54 16.41 -0.95
N GLN A 15 -10.77 15.92 -0.78
CA GLN A 15 -11.73 16.44 0.18
C GLN A 15 -11.59 15.78 1.56
N VAL A 16 -11.42 14.45 1.62
CA VAL A 16 -11.56 13.69 2.88
C VAL A 16 -10.22 13.31 3.50
N ALA A 17 -9.13 13.29 2.74
CA ALA A 17 -7.78 12.95 3.20
C ALA A 17 -6.83 14.16 3.09
N THR A 18 -7.27 15.31 3.58
CA THR A 18 -6.43 16.52 3.60
C THR A 18 -5.24 16.34 4.56
N PRO A 19 -4.13 17.08 4.36
CA PRO A 19 -2.99 17.04 5.28
C PRO A 19 -3.36 17.34 6.74
N GLN A 20 -4.41 18.14 7.00
CA GLN A 20 -4.88 18.37 8.37
C GLN A 20 -5.56 17.13 8.95
N VAL A 21 -6.48 16.50 8.21
CA VAL A 21 -7.15 15.27 8.64
C VAL A 21 -6.14 14.15 8.92
N ILE A 22 -5.10 14.04 8.09
CA ILE A 22 -4.02 13.07 8.30
C ILE A 22 -3.32 13.33 9.64
N ARG A 23 -2.93 14.59 9.92
CA ARG A 23 -2.31 14.97 11.21
C ARG A 23 -3.23 14.66 12.39
N ASP A 24 -4.50 15.02 12.31
CA ASP A 24 -5.47 14.79 13.38
C ASP A 24 -5.58 13.29 13.72
N ILE A 25 -5.64 12.41 12.71
CA ILE A 25 -5.67 10.95 12.90
C ILE A 25 -4.34 10.44 13.48
N GLU A 26 -3.22 10.96 13.00
CA GLU A 26 -1.88 10.60 13.51
C GLU A 26 -1.68 10.97 14.99
N GLU A 27 -2.33 12.04 15.46
CA GLU A 27 -2.35 12.49 16.85
C GLU A 27 -3.37 11.74 17.73
N GLY A 28 -4.12 10.79 17.15
CA GLY A 28 -5.10 9.97 17.87
C GLY A 28 -6.55 10.41 17.72
N GLY A 29 -6.84 11.35 16.81
CA GLY A 29 -8.19 11.68 16.38
C GLY A 29 -8.89 10.51 15.66
N SER A 30 -10.22 10.61 15.54
CA SER A 30 -11.03 9.59 14.88
C SER A 30 -10.88 9.63 13.35
N ALA A 31 -10.82 8.45 12.73
CA ALA A 31 -10.87 8.28 11.28
C ALA A 31 -12.29 8.02 10.74
N ASP A 32 -13.31 8.02 11.60
CA ASP A 32 -14.67 7.56 11.26
C ASP A 32 -15.30 8.38 10.14
N SER A 33 -15.18 9.71 10.17
CA SER A 33 -15.75 10.58 9.14
C SER A 33 -15.10 10.34 7.77
N LEU A 34 -13.78 10.15 7.75
CA LEU A 34 -13.05 9.80 6.52
C LEU A 34 -13.51 8.42 6.03
N TRP A 35 -13.57 7.43 6.93
CA TRP A 35 -14.00 6.08 6.59
C TRP A 35 -15.42 6.04 6.03
N GLN A 36 -16.36 6.73 6.68
CA GLN A 36 -17.76 6.79 6.24
C GLN A 36 -17.88 7.38 4.83
N ALA A 37 -17.12 8.43 4.52
CA ALA A 37 -17.11 8.99 3.18
C ALA A 37 -16.56 8.00 2.13
N LEU A 38 -15.63 7.12 2.50
CA LEU A 38 -15.16 6.05 1.61
C LEU A 38 -16.20 4.94 1.43
N GLU A 39 -16.91 4.54 2.48
CA GLU A 39 -18.02 3.58 2.39
C GLU A 39 -19.16 4.14 1.51
N ASP A 40 -19.59 5.39 1.75
CA ASP A 40 -20.67 6.04 1.00
C ASP A 40 -20.33 6.24 -0.49
N SER A 41 -19.04 6.30 -0.83
CA SER A 41 -18.59 6.44 -2.22
C SER A 41 -18.76 5.17 -3.07
N GLY A 42 -18.87 4.00 -2.44
CA GLY A 42 -18.91 2.68 -3.10
C GLY A 42 -17.55 2.20 -3.66
N PHE A 43 -16.46 2.97 -3.58
CA PHE A 43 -15.17 2.54 -4.13
C PHE A 43 -14.56 1.33 -3.42
N LEU A 44 -14.89 1.10 -2.14
CA LEU A 44 -14.39 -0.04 -1.36
C LEU A 44 -14.81 -1.40 -1.93
N ASP A 45 -15.90 -1.43 -2.70
CA ASP A 45 -16.45 -2.63 -3.33
C ASP A 45 -16.17 -2.69 -4.83
N ALA A 46 -15.31 -1.80 -5.36
CA ALA A 46 -15.10 -1.71 -6.81
C ALA A 46 -14.47 -2.98 -7.44
N LEU A 47 -13.75 -3.78 -6.65
CA LEU A 47 -13.22 -5.09 -7.09
C LEU A 47 -14.23 -6.24 -7.00
N LEU A 48 -15.37 -6.03 -6.33
CA LEU A 48 -16.41 -7.06 -6.22
C LEU A 48 -17.16 -7.18 -7.55
N PRO A 49 -17.63 -8.39 -7.92
CA PRO A 49 -18.53 -8.57 -9.06
C PRO A 49 -19.84 -7.78 -8.91
N GLU A 50 -20.50 -7.45 -10.02
CA GLU A 50 -21.79 -6.74 -10.01
C GLU A 50 -22.87 -7.54 -9.25
N GLU A 51 -22.82 -8.87 -9.27
CA GLU A 51 -23.74 -9.74 -8.51
C GLU A 51 -23.58 -9.63 -6.99
N SER A 52 -22.48 -9.01 -6.53
CA SER A 52 -22.19 -8.71 -5.14
C SER A 52 -22.22 -7.20 -4.85
N ASP A 53 -23.01 -6.45 -5.63
CA ASP A 53 -23.19 -5.00 -5.56
C ASP A 53 -21.88 -4.19 -5.80
N GLY A 54 -20.89 -4.80 -6.47
CA GLY A 54 -19.63 -4.16 -6.84
C GLY A 54 -19.59 -3.57 -8.25
N ALA A 55 -18.41 -3.08 -8.66
CA ALA A 55 -18.18 -2.50 -9.98
C ALA A 55 -17.43 -3.43 -10.97
N GLY A 56 -17.06 -4.64 -10.54
CA GLY A 56 -16.42 -5.65 -11.36
C GLY A 56 -15.04 -5.26 -11.92
N LEU A 57 -14.35 -4.29 -11.29
CA LEU A 57 -13.05 -3.83 -11.79
C LEU A 57 -12.01 -4.93 -11.66
N SER A 58 -11.23 -5.11 -12.72
CA SER A 58 -10.00 -5.89 -12.65
C SER A 58 -8.90 -5.13 -11.89
N LEU A 59 -7.87 -5.85 -11.44
CA LEU A 59 -6.79 -5.25 -10.67
C LEU A 59 -6.05 -4.15 -11.45
N ASP A 60 -5.94 -4.27 -12.77
CA ASP A 60 -5.31 -3.25 -13.63
C ASP A 60 -6.17 -2.00 -13.79
N GLN A 61 -7.50 -2.15 -13.71
CA GLN A 61 -8.46 -1.05 -13.69
C GLN A 61 -8.54 -0.36 -12.33
N ALA A 62 -8.32 -1.09 -11.22
CA ALA A 62 -8.28 -0.54 -9.87
C ALA A 62 -6.94 0.16 -9.53
N PHE A 63 -5.86 -0.13 -10.27
CA PHE A 63 -4.54 0.46 -10.03
C PHE A 63 -4.52 2.00 -9.88
N PRO A 64 -5.21 2.80 -10.70
CA PRO A 64 -5.26 4.26 -10.52
C PRO A 64 -5.85 4.68 -9.18
N LEU A 65 -6.86 3.97 -8.67
CA LEU A 65 -7.47 4.25 -7.36
C LEU A 65 -6.45 4.02 -6.25
N PHE A 66 -5.69 2.92 -6.34
CA PHE A 66 -4.65 2.60 -5.36
C PHE A 66 -3.49 3.58 -5.40
N LEU A 67 -3.10 3.99 -6.60
CA LEU A 67 -2.05 4.99 -6.78
C LEU A 67 -2.48 6.34 -6.20
N SER A 68 -3.73 6.75 -6.43
CA SER A 68 -4.31 7.98 -5.90
C SER A 68 -4.35 7.98 -4.37
N ALA A 69 -4.68 6.84 -3.75
CA ALA A 69 -4.62 6.68 -2.29
C ALA A 69 -3.21 6.93 -1.73
N GLY A 70 -2.17 6.47 -2.44
CA GLY A 70 -0.78 6.76 -2.11
C GLY A 70 -0.41 8.24 -2.29
N GLN A 71 -0.87 8.87 -3.38
CA GLN A 71 -0.62 10.29 -3.66
C GLN A 71 -1.23 11.23 -2.62
N HIS A 72 -2.32 10.82 -1.99
CA HIS A 72 -3.00 11.56 -0.92
C HIS A 72 -2.64 11.07 0.48
N ALA A 73 -1.70 10.12 0.61
CA ALA A 73 -1.29 9.54 1.90
C ALA A 73 -2.49 9.10 2.77
N VAL A 74 -3.50 8.49 2.16
CA VAL A 74 -4.76 8.11 2.83
C VAL A 74 -4.47 7.30 4.10
N PRO A 75 -4.89 7.77 5.30
CA PRO A 75 -4.43 7.23 6.59
C PRO A 75 -5.27 6.03 7.08
N VAL A 76 -5.99 5.36 6.18
CA VAL A 76 -6.85 4.20 6.45
C VAL A 76 -6.57 3.10 5.43
N PRO A 77 -6.88 1.81 5.73
CA PRO A 77 -6.51 0.69 4.87
C PRO A 77 -7.45 0.55 3.65
N PHE A 78 -7.58 1.59 2.82
CA PHE A 78 -8.46 1.64 1.65
C PHE A 78 -8.16 0.50 0.65
N VAL A 79 -6.91 0.44 0.17
CA VAL A 79 -6.47 -0.57 -0.81
C VAL A 79 -6.56 -1.99 -0.23
N GLN A 80 -6.18 -2.15 1.05
CA GLN A 80 -6.23 -3.44 1.73
C GLN A 80 -7.66 -3.91 1.93
N THR A 81 -8.58 -3.00 2.24
CA THR A 81 -10.00 -3.33 2.38
C THR A 81 -10.56 -3.79 1.04
N MET A 82 -10.32 -3.07 -0.06
CA MET A 82 -10.77 -3.50 -1.39
C MET A 82 -10.29 -4.92 -1.74
N LEU A 83 -9.00 -5.20 -1.52
CA LEU A 83 -8.41 -6.51 -1.79
C LEU A 83 -8.94 -7.59 -0.83
N ALA A 84 -9.13 -7.26 0.45
CA ALA A 84 -9.68 -8.19 1.44
C ALA A 84 -11.15 -8.51 1.18
N ARG A 85 -11.96 -7.52 0.79
CA ARG A 85 -13.37 -7.74 0.41
C ARG A 85 -13.47 -8.64 -0.82
N ALA A 86 -12.63 -8.43 -1.83
CA ALA A 86 -12.55 -9.31 -3.00
C ALA A 86 -12.12 -10.74 -2.63
N TRP A 87 -11.15 -10.88 -1.72
CA TRP A 87 -10.73 -12.19 -1.20
C TRP A 87 -11.85 -12.90 -0.45
N LEU A 88 -12.56 -12.20 0.45
CA LEU A 88 -13.67 -12.74 1.22
C LEU A 88 -14.82 -13.17 0.30
N ASN A 89 -15.18 -12.34 -0.67
CA ASN A 89 -16.22 -12.63 -1.65
C ASN A 89 -15.89 -13.88 -2.49
N ALA A 90 -14.64 -14.02 -2.94
CA ALA A 90 -14.19 -15.23 -3.64
C ALA A 90 -14.28 -16.49 -2.77
N GLY A 91 -14.21 -16.34 -1.44
CA GLY A 91 -14.46 -17.40 -0.46
C GLY A 91 -15.94 -17.58 -0.07
N GLY A 92 -16.88 -16.91 -0.74
CA GLY A 92 -18.30 -16.96 -0.43
C GLY A 92 -18.70 -16.25 0.87
N ILE A 93 -17.82 -15.41 1.40
CA ILE A 93 -18.02 -14.69 2.67
C ILE A 93 -18.33 -13.23 2.37
N ARG A 94 -19.47 -12.75 2.88
CA ARG A 94 -19.77 -11.32 2.89
C ARG A 94 -18.85 -10.62 3.88
N ALA A 95 -18.11 -9.62 3.42
CA ALA A 95 -17.23 -8.86 4.27
C ALA A 95 -18.02 -8.10 5.36
N PRO A 96 -17.52 -8.06 6.61
CA PRO A 96 -18.11 -7.21 7.64
C PRO A 96 -17.86 -5.73 7.33
N SER A 97 -18.65 -4.85 7.95
CA SER A 97 -18.45 -3.40 7.87
C SER A 97 -17.16 -2.99 8.57
N GLY A 98 -16.55 -1.92 8.09
CA GLY A 98 -15.36 -1.30 8.66
C GLY A 98 -14.06 -1.61 7.92
N PRO A 99 -12.98 -0.92 8.30
CA PRO A 99 -11.67 -1.04 7.66
C PRO A 99 -11.03 -2.40 7.94
N ILE A 100 -10.52 -3.03 6.89
CA ILE A 100 -9.82 -4.32 6.95
C ILE A 100 -8.34 -4.10 6.62
N ALA A 101 -7.46 -4.31 7.60
CA ALA A 101 -6.02 -4.38 7.38
C ALA A 101 -5.59 -5.79 6.98
N ILE A 102 -4.53 -5.90 6.18
CA ILE A 102 -3.94 -7.19 5.79
C ILE A 102 -2.61 -7.40 6.53
N ALA A 103 -2.57 -8.41 7.40
CA ALA A 103 -1.36 -8.88 8.08
C ALA A 103 -0.83 -10.15 7.39
N GLY A 104 -0.10 -9.95 6.29
CA GLY A 104 0.54 -11.03 5.52
C GLY A 104 1.88 -11.52 6.09
N PHE A 105 2.38 -10.87 7.15
CA PHE A 105 3.67 -11.12 7.81
C PHE A 105 3.52 -10.87 9.31
N GLY A 106 4.50 -11.35 10.09
CA GLY A 106 4.59 -11.02 11.52
C GLY A 106 3.46 -11.62 12.36
N VAL A 107 2.80 -12.68 11.86
CA VAL A 107 1.71 -13.36 12.58
C VAL A 107 2.19 -14.70 13.08
N GLN A 108 1.97 -14.95 14.36
CA GLN A 108 2.36 -16.16 15.05
C GLN A 108 1.30 -16.60 16.04
N LYS A 109 1.31 -17.89 16.37
CA LYS A 109 0.48 -18.48 17.40
C LYS A 109 1.35 -18.84 18.60
N VAL A 110 1.01 -18.31 19.77
CA VAL A 110 1.74 -18.54 21.03
C VAL A 110 0.78 -19.17 22.03
N GLY A 111 0.82 -20.50 22.14
CA GLY A 111 -0.22 -21.25 22.84
C GLY A 111 -1.57 -21.11 22.13
N ASP A 112 -2.58 -20.61 22.83
CA ASP A 112 -3.89 -20.29 22.25
C ASP A 112 -3.95 -18.87 21.67
N ALA A 113 -2.98 -18.02 21.99
CA ALA A 113 -2.97 -16.64 21.56
C ALA A 113 -2.50 -16.50 20.10
N ILE A 114 -3.09 -15.55 19.39
CA ILE A 114 -2.65 -15.11 18.07
C ILE A 114 -2.04 -13.72 18.23
N GLU A 115 -0.81 -13.54 17.75
CA GLU A 115 -0.09 -12.28 17.82
C GLU A 115 0.24 -11.84 16.38
N ALA A 116 -0.12 -10.60 16.04
CA ALA A 116 0.19 -9.97 14.78
C ALA A 116 0.98 -8.68 15.06
N ASP A 117 2.27 -8.70 14.74
CA ASP A 117 3.18 -7.60 15.04
C ASP A 117 3.24 -6.54 13.96
N ALA A 118 3.26 -5.28 14.39
CA ALA A 118 3.39 -4.10 13.52
C ALA A 118 2.42 -4.13 12.31
N VAL A 119 1.16 -4.50 12.54
CA VAL A 119 0.12 -4.48 11.51
C VAL A 119 -0.11 -3.03 11.09
N SER A 120 0.25 -2.74 9.85
CA SER A 120 0.02 -1.43 9.28
C SER A 120 -1.46 -1.10 9.14
N PHE A 121 -1.79 0.16 9.42
CA PHE A 121 -3.15 0.62 9.69
C PHE A 121 -3.83 -0.05 10.89
N GLY A 122 -3.12 -0.84 11.70
CA GLY A 122 -3.66 -1.52 12.88
C GLY A 122 -4.25 -0.57 13.92
N ARG A 123 -3.83 0.70 13.94
CA ARG A 123 -4.44 1.76 14.77
C ARG A 123 -5.92 1.98 14.46
N VAL A 124 -6.31 1.91 13.19
CA VAL A 124 -7.63 2.30 12.69
C VAL A 124 -8.41 1.12 12.10
N ALA A 125 -7.84 -0.08 12.06
CA ALA A 125 -8.47 -1.27 11.52
C ALA A 125 -9.59 -1.77 12.44
N ALA A 126 -10.73 -2.13 11.87
CA ALA A 126 -11.79 -2.86 12.57
C ALA A 126 -11.55 -4.37 12.48
N TRP A 127 -10.89 -4.82 11.41
CA TRP A 127 -10.59 -6.23 11.15
C TRP A 127 -9.16 -6.42 10.64
N VAL A 128 -8.60 -7.59 10.92
CA VAL A 128 -7.30 -8.01 10.40
C VAL A 128 -7.46 -9.32 9.64
N LEU A 129 -7.21 -9.29 8.33
CA LEU A 129 -7.10 -10.47 7.49
C LEU A 129 -5.68 -11.04 7.60
N THR A 130 -5.55 -12.25 8.10
CA THR A 130 -4.25 -12.89 8.35
C THR A 130 -4.27 -14.41 8.10
N GLN A 131 -3.13 -15.08 8.26
CA GLN A 131 -3.01 -16.52 8.16
C GLN A 131 -2.37 -17.09 9.43
N THR A 132 -3.00 -18.11 10.02
CA THR A 132 -2.50 -18.83 11.20
C THR A 132 -2.82 -20.32 11.07
N ASP A 133 -1.92 -21.20 11.51
CA ASP A 133 -2.04 -22.66 11.37
C ASP A 133 -2.40 -23.11 9.93
N GLY A 134 -1.84 -22.42 8.92
CA GLY A 134 -2.10 -22.68 7.51
C GLY A 134 -3.48 -22.23 7.01
N LYS A 135 -4.35 -21.68 7.87
CA LYS A 135 -5.69 -21.21 7.52
C LYS A 135 -5.74 -19.69 7.43
N THR A 136 -6.47 -19.18 6.45
CA THR A 136 -6.77 -17.76 6.38
C THR A 136 -7.89 -17.44 7.36
N VAL A 137 -7.73 -16.37 8.13
CA VAL A 137 -8.68 -15.96 9.17
C VAL A 137 -8.89 -14.45 9.12
N LEU A 138 -10.10 -14.02 9.47
CA LEU A 138 -10.44 -12.61 9.67
C LEU A 138 -10.76 -12.41 11.15
N LEU A 139 -9.96 -11.57 11.81
CA LEU A 139 -10.02 -11.36 13.26
C LEU A 139 -10.51 -9.94 13.57
N PRO A 140 -11.51 -9.77 14.46
CA PRO A 140 -11.97 -8.44 14.87
C PRO A 140 -10.92 -7.76 15.76
N ALA A 141 -10.51 -6.55 15.39
CA ALA A 141 -9.54 -5.76 16.16
C ALA A 141 -10.12 -5.33 17.53
N SER A 142 -11.45 -5.20 17.64
CA SER A 142 -12.13 -4.89 18.91
C SER A 142 -11.97 -5.99 19.97
N ALA A 143 -11.58 -7.20 19.58
CA ALA A 143 -11.31 -8.32 20.49
C ALA A 143 -9.80 -8.50 20.78
N ALA A 144 -8.95 -7.61 20.26
CA ALA A 144 -7.51 -7.64 20.48
C ALA A 144 -7.08 -6.73 21.63
N GLU A 145 -6.02 -7.13 22.31
CA GLU A 145 -5.13 -6.23 23.04
C GLU A 145 -4.29 -5.48 22.00
N VAL A 146 -4.48 -4.17 21.85
CA VAL A 146 -3.82 -3.34 20.84
C VAL A 146 -2.70 -2.53 21.48
N ARG A 147 -1.48 -2.64 20.92
CA ARG A 147 -0.33 -1.81 21.28
C ARG A 147 0.10 -1.01 20.06
N LEU A 148 0.02 0.32 20.15
CA LEU A 148 0.48 1.21 19.10
C LEU A 148 2.01 1.17 18.98
N GLU A 149 2.52 1.09 17.76
CA GLU A 149 3.96 1.11 17.52
C GLU A 149 4.54 2.51 17.74
N SER A 150 5.79 2.54 18.20
CA SER A 150 6.49 3.81 18.42
C SER A 150 6.87 4.46 17.09
N GLY A 151 6.78 5.79 17.05
CA GLY A 151 7.05 6.57 15.84
C GLY A 151 5.97 7.64 15.63
N TYR A 152 6.41 8.88 15.42
CA TYR A 152 5.51 10.00 15.22
C TYR A 152 4.59 9.74 14.00
N GLY A 153 3.28 9.77 14.24
CA GLY A 153 2.20 9.50 13.27
C GLY A 153 2.20 8.11 12.61
N SER A 154 2.81 7.12 13.27
CA SER A 154 2.70 5.72 12.85
C SER A 154 1.25 5.24 12.90
N SER A 155 0.84 4.56 11.83
CA SER A 155 -0.46 3.88 11.73
C SER A 155 -0.39 2.42 12.19
N ASN A 156 0.81 1.90 12.44
CA ASN A 156 1.05 0.52 12.81
C ASN A 156 0.62 0.24 14.26
N ALA A 157 0.10 -0.96 14.50
CA ALA A 157 -0.14 -1.48 15.83
C ALA A 157 0.17 -2.98 15.88
N SER A 158 0.71 -3.47 17.00
CA SER A 158 0.68 -4.89 17.34
C SER A 158 -0.68 -5.24 17.93
N LEU A 159 -1.27 -6.33 17.46
CA LEU A 159 -2.56 -6.85 17.95
C LEU A 159 -2.35 -8.25 18.51
N ARG A 160 -2.89 -8.49 19.71
CA ARG A 160 -2.84 -9.78 20.37
C ARG A 160 -4.24 -10.24 20.75
N TRP A 161 -4.63 -11.42 20.29
CA TRP A 161 -5.85 -12.10 20.71
C TRP A 161 -5.46 -13.24 21.67
N PRO A 162 -5.83 -13.19 22.97
CA PRO A 162 -5.43 -14.21 23.95
C PRO A 162 -5.92 -15.63 23.64
N GLY A 163 -6.96 -15.75 22.81
CA GLY A 163 -7.55 -16.97 22.31
C GLY A 163 -8.31 -16.68 21.02
N TRP A 164 -9.04 -17.66 20.48
CA TRP A 164 -9.90 -17.41 19.32
C TRP A 164 -10.98 -16.35 19.65
N PRO A 165 -11.02 -15.21 18.96
CA PRO A 165 -11.93 -14.13 19.32
C PRO A 165 -13.38 -14.44 18.93
N THR A 166 -14.32 -13.94 19.72
CA THR A 166 -15.74 -13.92 19.34
C THR A 166 -15.90 -13.08 18.07
N GLY A 167 -16.59 -13.62 17.06
CA GLY A 167 -16.71 -12.97 15.74
C GLY A 167 -15.54 -13.21 14.80
N GLY A 168 -14.49 -13.94 15.22
CA GLY A 168 -13.45 -14.42 14.32
C GLY A 168 -14.00 -15.37 13.26
N ILE A 169 -13.59 -15.18 12.01
CA ILE A 169 -14.04 -15.98 10.86
C ILE A 169 -12.85 -16.79 10.35
N THR A 170 -13.01 -18.11 10.26
CA THR A 170 -12.07 -18.98 9.54
C THR A 170 -12.55 -19.17 8.12
N LEU A 171 -11.70 -18.85 7.15
CA LEU A 171 -11.96 -19.16 5.75
C LEU A 171 -11.59 -20.63 5.54
N VAL A 172 -12.61 -21.50 5.42
CA VAL A 172 -12.44 -22.95 5.21
C VAL A 172 -12.08 -23.20 3.73
N PRO A 173 -11.08 -24.05 3.41
CA PRO A 173 -10.60 -24.16 2.04
C PRO A 173 -11.52 -25.03 1.19
N ASP A 174 -11.94 -24.48 0.05
CA ASP A 174 -11.78 -25.12 -1.26
C ASP A 174 -11.14 -24.16 -2.28
N TYR A 175 -11.10 -22.85 -1.96
CA TYR A 175 -10.32 -21.86 -2.68
C TYR A 175 -8.94 -21.73 -2.01
N SER A 176 -7.97 -22.51 -2.47
CA SER A 176 -6.58 -22.06 -2.40
C SER A 176 -6.34 -21.30 -3.70
N PRO A 177 -6.64 -19.99 -3.77
CA PRO A 177 -6.15 -19.27 -4.91
C PRO A 177 -4.63 -19.41 -4.87
N ALA A 178 -3.97 -19.50 -6.03
CA ALA A 178 -2.52 -19.42 -6.13
C ALA A 178 -1.95 -18.06 -5.63
N ILE A 179 -2.74 -17.29 -4.89
CA ILE A 179 -2.46 -15.99 -4.33
C ILE A 179 -2.01 -16.20 -2.89
N SER A 180 -0.78 -15.79 -2.60
CA SER A 180 -0.28 -15.71 -1.23
C SER A 180 -0.82 -14.46 -0.56
N LEU A 181 -1.22 -14.53 0.72
CA LEU A 181 -1.59 -13.35 1.50
C LEU A 181 -0.44 -12.33 1.57
N ALA A 182 0.81 -12.79 1.59
CA ALA A 182 1.98 -11.94 1.49
C ALA A 182 2.04 -11.22 0.13
N GLY A 183 1.69 -11.90 -0.96
CA GLY A 183 1.58 -11.32 -2.30
C GLY A 183 0.46 -10.28 -2.40
N LEU A 184 -0.70 -10.56 -1.78
CA LEU A 184 -1.81 -9.61 -1.68
C LEU A 184 -1.39 -8.34 -0.92
N ALA A 185 -0.75 -8.51 0.23
CA ALA A 185 -0.21 -7.40 1.02
C ALA A 185 0.82 -6.59 0.21
N ALA A 186 1.78 -7.25 -0.45
CA ALA A 186 2.79 -6.60 -1.29
C ALA A 186 2.17 -5.79 -2.45
N ALA A 187 1.18 -6.35 -3.13
CA ALA A 187 0.46 -5.67 -4.21
C ALA A 187 -0.36 -4.47 -3.70
N SER A 188 -0.81 -4.48 -2.45
CA SER A 188 -1.49 -3.31 -1.86
C SER A 188 -0.54 -2.13 -1.62
N TYR A 189 0.71 -2.39 -1.23
CA TYR A 189 1.68 -1.34 -0.89
C TYR A 189 2.46 -0.78 -2.08
N ALA A 190 2.68 -1.58 -3.12
CA ALA A 190 3.39 -1.10 -4.32
C ALA A 190 2.77 0.19 -4.91
N PRO A 191 1.45 0.28 -5.19
CA PRO A 191 0.83 1.51 -5.67
C PRO A 191 0.81 2.62 -4.63
N LEU A 192 0.66 2.31 -3.33
CA LEU A 192 0.73 3.32 -2.26
C LEU A 192 2.10 4.01 -2.23
N LEU A 193 3.18 3.23 -2.27
CA LEU A 193 4.56 3.73 -2.35
C LEU A 193 4.80 4.57 -3.61
N ALA A 194 4.35 4.08 -4.78
CA ALA A 194 4.49 4.80 -6.04
C ALA A 194 3.71 6.13 -6.02
N GLY A 195 2.52 6.14 -5.42
CA GLY A 195 1.71 7.35 -5.27
C GLY A 195 2.37 8.37 -4.37
N ALA A 196 2.83 7.96 -3.19
CA ALA A 196 3.53 8.85 -2.26
C ALA A 196 4.85 9.38 -2.86
N ALA A 197 5.59 8.53 -3.58
CA ALA A 197 6.79 8.94 -4.31
C ALA A 197 6.48 10.03 -5.36
N ASN A 198 5.40 9.87 -6.12
CA ASN A 198 4.95 10.86 -7.08
C ASN A 198 4.58 12.19 -6.40
N ARG A 199 3.93 12.14 -5.23
CA ARG A 199 3.59 13.35 -4.48
C ARG A 199 4.83 14.06 -3.93
N VAL A 200 5.84 13.32 -3.44
CA VAL A 200 7.13 13.88 -3.03
C VAL A 200 7.83 14.58 -4.21
N LEU A 201 7.82 13.97 -5.40
CA LEU A 201 8.38 14.60 -6.60
C LEU A 201 7.65 15.91 -6.96
N GLN A 202 6.31 15.92 -6.94
CA GLN A 202 5.52 17.12 -7.20
C GLN A 202 5.84 18.25 -6.21
N LEU A 203 5.79 17.96 -4.90
CA LEU A 203 6.13 18.94 -3.86
C LEU A 203 7.55 19.49 -4.04
N THR A 204 8.49 18.63 -4.43
CA THR A 204 9.89 19.00 -4.67
C THR A 204 10.05 19.90 -5.91
N LEU A 205 9.35 19.59 -7.00
CA LEU A 205 9.34 20.43 -8.20
C LEU A 205 8.72 21.80 -7.92
N ASP A 206 7.59 21.84 -7.20
CA ASP A 206 6.90 23.07 -6.84
C ASP A 206 7.81 23.94 -5.97
N TYR A 207 8.38 23.36 -4.90
CA TYR A 207 9.30 24.09 -4.02
C TYR A 207 10.54 24.58 -4.77
N ALA A 208 11.16 23.75 -5.60
CA ALA A 208 12.35 24.12 -6.35
C ALA A 208 12.10 25.27 -7.35
N ASN A 209 10.87 25.37 -7.86
CA ASN A 209 10.46 26.44 -8.77
C ASN A 209 9.97 27.71 -8.07
N GLN A 210 9.65 27.65 -6.78
CA GLN A 210 9.18 28.82 -6.01
C GLN A 210 10.28 29.42 -5.12
N ARG A 211 11.17 28.58 -4.57
CA ARG A 211 12.20 29.03 -3.63
C ARG A 211 13.35 29.73 -4.37
N MET A 212 13.61 30.98 -4.01
CA MET A 212 14.73 31.77 -4.54
C MET A 212 15.93 31.79 -3.59
N GLN A 213 17.12 31.50 -4.11
CA GLN A 213 18.41 31.77 -3.46
C GLN A 213 19.45 32.22 -4.48
N PHE A 214 20.38 33.06 -4.06
CA PHE A 214 21.42 33.63 -4.92
C PHE A 214 20.82 34.25 -6.21
N GLY A 215 19.70 34.98 -6.06
CA GLY A 215 19.07 35.73 -7.14
C GLY A 215 18.28 34.92 -8.17
N LYS A 216 18.06 33.61 -7.98
CA LYS A 216 17.24 32.77 -8.89
C LYS A 216 16.56 31.62 -8.15
N ASN A 217 15.58 30.98 -8.81
CA ASN A 217 14.93 29.78 -8.27
C ASN A 217 15.96 28.64 -8.10
N ILE A 218 15.85 27.87 -7.01
CA ILE A 218 16.82 26.82 -6.72
C ILE A 218 16.81 25.69 -7.77
N GLY A 219 15.70 25.49 -8.47
CA GLY A 219 15.60 24.58 -9.63
C GLY A 219 16.48 24.96 -10.83
N ARG A 220 17.14 26.12 -10.81
CA ARG A 220 18.10 26.57 -11.84
C ARG A 220 19.57 26.22 -11.51
N PHE A 221 19.83 25.53 -10.41
CA PHE A 221 21.17 25.01 -10.09
C PHE A 221 21.31 23.56 -10.58
N GLN A 222 22.38 23.25 -11.31
CA GLN A 222 22.58 21.93 -11.92
C GLN A 222 22.60 20.79 -10.89
N ALA A 223 23.16 21.02 -9.69
CA ALA A 223 23.14 20.03 -8.62
C ALA A 223 21.71 19.63 -8.20
N ILE A 224 20.81 20.63 -8.07
CA ILE A 224 19.39 20.41 -7.75
C ILE A 224 18.68 19.73 -8.93
N GLN A 225 18.95 20.16 -10.16
CA GLN A 225 18.38 19.53 -11.36
C GLN A 225 18.78 18.05 -11.45
N ASN A 226 20.05 17.72 -11.20
CA ASN A 226 20.52 16.34 -11.21
C ASN A 226 19.83 15.49 -10.13
N GLN A 227 19.71 16.02 -8.91
CA GLN A 227 18.97 15.36 -7.83
C GLN A 227 17.51 15.10 -8.21
N ILE A 228 16.81 16.11 -8.74
CA ILE A 228 15.41 15.99 -9.17
C ILE A 228 15.28 14.99 -10.34
N SER A 229 16.22 14.95 -11.28
CA SER A 229 16.23 13.98 -12.37
C SER A 229 16.33 12.54 -11.85
N ILE A 230 17.21 12.27 -10.88
CA ILE A 230 17.35 10.95 -10.24
C ILE A 230 16.05 10.58 -9.50
N MET A 231 15.46 11.53 -8.76
CA MET A 231 14.18 11.32 -8.09
C MET A 231 13.07 10.99 -9.10
N ALA A 232 13.00 11.72 -10.22
CA ALA A 232 12.00 11.52 -11.26
C ALA A 232 12.15 10.13 -11.91
N GLU A 233 13.37 9.73 -12.29
CA GLU A 233 13.65 8.40 -12.84
C GLU A 233 13.16 7.29 -11.90
N ARG A 234 13.53 7.38 -10.61
CA ARG A 234 13.12 6.40 -9.60
C ARG A 234 11.61 6.37 -9.39
N THR A 235 10.96 7.53 -9.40
CA THR A 235 9.50 7.66 -9.28
C THR A 235 8.79 6.96 -10.43
N TRP A 236 9.24 7.18 -11.67
CA TRP A 236 8.68 6.52 -12.84
C TRP A 236 8.92 5.01 -12.84
N ALA A 237 10.13 4.56 -12.48
CA ALA A 237 10.44 3.14 -12.35
C ALA A 237 9.57 2.45 -11.28
N ALA A 238 9.36 3.11 -10.12
CA ALA A 238 8.46 2.62 -9.08
C ALA A 238 7.01 2.52 -9.58
N ARG A 239 6.50 3.56 -10.27
CA ARG A 239 5.15 3.56 -10.84
C ARG A 239 4.95 2.40 -11.84
N MET A 240 5.91 2.18 -12.74
CA MET A 240 5.83 1.07 -13.71
C MET A 240 5.82 -0.29 -13.02
N ALA A 241 6.65 -0.48 -11.98
CA ALA A 241 6.69 -1.71 -11.21
C ALA A 241 5.41 -1.94 -10.41
N ALA A 242 4.82 -0.89 -9.83
CA ALA A 242 3.53 -0.95 -9.15
C ALA A 242 2.38 -1.28 -10.11
N GLN A 243 2.40 -0.72 -11.32
CA GLN A 243 1.44 -1.07 -12.37
C GLN A 243 1.58 -2.53 -12.78
N LEU A 244 2.81 -3.05 -12.88
CA LEU A 244 3.05 -4.47 -13.14
C LEU A 244 2.46 -5.36 -12.03
N ALA A 245 2.66 -5.00 -10.75
CA ALA A 245 2.07 -5.70 -9.61
C ALA A 245 0.54 -5.80 -9.68
N CYS A 246 -0.11 -4.82 -10.33
CA CYS A 246 -1.55 -4.73 -10.47
C CYS A 246 -2.07 -5.15 -11.86
N SER A 247 -1.24 -5.64 -12.78
CA SER A 247 -1.60 -5.85 -14.20
C SER A 247 -2.56 -7.01 -14.52
N GLY A 248 -3.16 -7.65 -13.50
CA GLY A 248 -4.04 -8.80 -13.67
C GLY A 248 -5.45 -8.43 -14.12
N ARG A 249 -6.08 -9.29 -14.93
CA ARG A 249 -7.49 -9.14 -15.37
C ARG A 249 -8.53 -9.61 -14.34
N GLY A 250 -8.10 -10.31 -13.30
CA GLY A 250 -8.93 -10.55 -12.11
C GLY A 250 -8.56 -9.59 -10.98
N TRP A 251 -9.19 -9.73 -9.81
CA TRP A 251 -8.83 -8.97 -8.60
C TRP A 251 -7.51 -9.43 -7.96
N ALA A 252 -7.06 -10.63 -8.33
CA ALA A 252 -5.97 -11.37 -7.72
C ALA A 252 -4.58 -10.98 -8.28
N PRO A 253 -3.63 -10.50 -7.45
CA PRO A 253 -2.26 -10.30 -7.90
C PRO A 253 -1.50 -11.63 -8.03
N THR A 254 -0.55 -11.71 -8.97
CA THR A 254 0.40 -12.82 -9.01
C THR A 254 1.56 -12.53 -8.04
N LEU A 255 2.05 -13.56 -7.34
CA LEU A 255 3.12 -13.41 -6.36
C LEU A 255 4.38 -12.76 -6.95
N MET A 256 4.79 -13.19 -8.14
CA MET A 256 5.98 -12.69 -8.81
C MET A 256 5.87 -11.19 -9.16
N ARG A 257 4.72 -10.76 -9.72
CA ARG A 257 4.51 -9.35 -10.07
C ARG A 257 4.38 -8.48 -8.81
N ALA A 258 3.71 -8.97 -7.78
CA ALA A 258 3.64 -8.32 -6.48
C ALA A 258 5.04 -8.14 -5.85
N ALA A 259 5.88 -9.16 -5.89
CA ALA A 259 7.27 -9.12 -5.40
C ALA A 259 8.11 -8.07 -6.15
N ILE A 260 8.01 -8.02 -7.48
CA ILE A 260 8.72 -7.03 -8.30
C ILE A 260 8.24 -5.62 -8.00
N GLY A 261 6.93 -5.40 -7.96
CA GLY A 261 6.37 -4.09 -7.65
C GLY A 261 6.78 -3.61 -6.26
N LYS A 262 6.59 -4.46 -5.25
CA LYS A 262 6.92 -4.14 -3.86
C LYS A 262 8.41 -3.88 -3.68
N SER A 263 9.29 -4.73 -4.21
CA SER A 263 10.75 -4.54 -4.09
C SER A 263 11.23 -3.25 -4.76
N ARG A 264 10.83 -3.00 -6.02
CA ARG A 264 11.24 -1.79 -6.75
C ARG A 264 10.72 -0.51 -6.11
N CYS A 265 9.46 -0.50 -5.63
CA CYS A 265 8.90 0.67 -4.93
C CYS A 265 9.60 0.88 -3.57
N SER A 266 9.90 -0.19 -2.85
CA SER A 266 10.61 -0.15 -1.56
C SER A 266 12.03 0.37 -1.70
N GLU A 267 12.76 -0.06 -2.73
CA GLU A 267 14.11 0.44 -3.04
C GLU A 267 14.11 1.94 -3.38
N ALA A 268 13.09 2.41 -4.11
CA ALA A 268 12.97 3.80 -4.51
C ALA A 268 12.64 4.75 -3.35
N ALA A 269 11.98 4.25 -2.30
CA ALA A 269 11.44 5.05 -1.21
C ALA A 269 12.50 5.90 -0.47
N VAL A 270 13.65 5.30 -0.11
CA VAL A 270 14.70 5.99 0.66
C VAL A 270 15.37 7.10 -0.16
N PRO A 271 15.92 6.84 -1.37
CA PRO A 271 16.53 7.91 -2.16
C PRO A 271 15.57 9.04 -2.53
N ILE A 272 14.29 8.74 -2.78
CA ILE A 272 13.28 9.76 -3.07
C ILE A 272 13.03 10.64 -1.83
N ALA A 273 12.86 10.03 -0.65
CA ALA A 273 12.70 10.80 0.58
C ALA A 273 13.93 11.67 0.88
N ASP A 274 15.13 11.10 0.74
CA ASP A 274 16.38 11.80 1.06
C ASP A 274 16.63 12.98 0.11
N ILE A 275 16.38 12.80 -1.20
CA ILE A 275 16.45 13.91 -2.17
C ILE A 275 15.38 14.96 -1.86
N GLY A 276 14.15 14.55 -1.53
CA GLY A 276 13.07 15.47 -1.16
C GLY A 276 13.49 16.37 -0.01
N HIS A 277 13.99 15.78 1.09
CA HIS A 277 14.49 16.53 2.24
C HIS A 277 15.70 17.39 1.90
N ALA A 278 16.65 16.89 1.11
CA ALA A 278 17.83 17.66 0.71
C ALA A 278 17.48 18.92 -0.11
N VAL A 279 16.52 18.82 -1.03
CA VAL A 279 16.09 19.97 -1.85
C VAL A 279 15.29 20.99 -1.02
N HIS A 280 14.46 20.52 -0.08
CA HIS A 280 13.68 21.43 0.78
C HIS A 280 14.53 22.09 1.87
N GLY A 281 15.54 21.39 2.40
CA GLY A 281 16.32 21.83 3.55
C GLY A 281 15.48 21.77 4.83
N ALA A 282 15.72 22.71 5.75
CA ALA A 282 15.09 22.69 7.08
C ALA A 282 13.56 22.69 7.05
N ILE A 283 12.92 23.36 6.08
CA ILE A 283 11.45 23.37 5.98
C ILE A 283 10.87 21.99 5.66
N GLY A 284 11.64 21.10 5.02
CA GLY A 284 11.18 19.76 4.65
C GLY A 284 10.93 18.85 5.85
N ILE A 285 11.52 19.15 7.01
CA ILE A 285 11.38 18.37 8.25
C ILE A 285 10.38 18.96 9.25
N THR A 286 9.87 20.17 9.01
CA THR A 286 8.94 20.82 9.95
C THR A 286 7.50 20.39 9.69
N GLU A 287 6.63 20.58 10.68
CA GLU A 287 5.18 20.34 10.52
C GLU A 287 4.51 21.37 9.60
N GLU A 288 5.15 22.51 9.34
CA GLU A 288 4.65 23.58 8.46
C GLU A 288 4.59 23.17 6.98
N TYR A 289 5.29 22.11 6.59
CA TYR A 289 5.33 21.64 5.21
C TYR A 289 5.00 20.16 5.09
N ASP A 290 4.10 19.82 4.18
CA ASP A 290 3.51 18.48 4.11
C ASP A 290 4.46 17.38 3.61
N LEU A 291 5.67 17.71 3.15
CA LEU A 291 6.67 16.73 2.66
C LEU A 291 6.91 15.61 3.66
N GLN A 292 6.97 15.94 4.95
CA GLN A 292 7.24 14.98 6.01
C GLN A 292 6.14 13.91 6.12
N LEU A 293 4.88 14.22 5.78
CA LEU A 293 3.78 13.24 5.79
C LEU A 293 4.09 12.12 4.79
N TYR A 294 4.39 12.48 3.54
CA TYR A 294 4.64 11.51 2.47
C TYR A 294 5.95 10.76 2.66
N THR A 295 7.01 11.43 3.15
CA THR A 295 8.30 10.75 3.37
C THR A 295 8.27 9.80 4.57
N ARG A 296 7.47 10.07 5.60
CA ARG A 296 7.19 9.09 6.68
C ARG A 296 6.41 7.89 6.14
N ARG A 297 5.38 8.10 5.31
CA ARG A 297 4.64 7.01 4.65
C ARG A 297 5.53 6.15 3.75
N LEU A 298 6.43 6.77 2.98
CA LEU A 298 7.43 6.03 2.19
C LEU A 298 8.29 5.11 3.06
N ARG A 299 8.73 5.57 4.24
CA ARG A 299 9.55 4.78 5.17
C ARG A 299 8.74 3.65 5.83
N GLU A 300 7.53 3.93 6.29
CA GLU A 300 6.64 2.96 6.96
C GLU A 300 6.19 1.87 5.98
N TRP A 301 5.65 2.25 4.82
CA TRP A 301 5.18 1.31 3.79
C TRP A 301 6.31 0.54 3.10
N ARG A 302 7.54 1.04 3.13
CA ARG A 302 8.72 0.27 2.70
C ARG A 302 8.92 -0.96 3.59
N LEU A 303 8.75 -0.82 4.89
CA LEU A 303 8.93 -1.90 5.86
C LEU A 303 7.72 -2.86 5.92
N ALA A 304 6.53 -2.36 5.61
CA ALA A 304 5.32 -3.17 5.55
C ALA A 304 5.39 -4.25 4.46
N ALA A 305 4.73 -5.38 4.69
CA ALA A 305 4.60 -6.49 3.74
C ALA A 305 5.93 -7.00 3.13
N GLY A 306 6.98 -7.08 3.95
CA GLY A 306 8.31 -7.54 3.53
C GLY A 306 9.13 -6.45 2.83
N THR A 307 10.42 -6.39 3.19
CA THR A 307 11.39 -5.45 2.60
C THR A 307 11.86 -5.90 1.22
N GLU A 308 12.57 -5.02 0.51
CA GLU A 308 13.14 -5.35 -0.80
C GLU A 308 14.03 -6.60 -0.77
N THR A 309 14.82 -6.80 0.29
CA THR A 309 15.69 -8.00 0.43
C THR A 309 14.89 -9.29 0.46
N TYR A 310 13.78 -9.32 1.20
CA TYR A 310 12.90 -10.49 1.25
C TYR A 310 12.36 -10.81 -0.15
N TRP A 311 11.85 -9.81 -0.86
CA TRP A 311 11.26 -9.99 -2.18
C TRP A 311 12.30 -10.32 -3.26
N TYR A 312 13.51 -9.76 -3.19
CA TYR A 312 14.62 -10.16 -4.07
C TYR A 312 15.01 -11.62 -3.89
N ASN A 313 15.03 -12.11 -2.65
CA ASN A 313 15.27 -13.53 -2.38
C ASN A 313 14.14 -14.40 -2.97
N GLN A 314 12.87 -14.01 -2.80
CA GLN A 314 11.74 -14.75 -3.39
C GLN A 314 11.82 -14.81 -4.93
N ILE A 315 12.13 -13.68 -5.58
CA ILE A 315 12.32 -13.61 -7.04
C ILE A 315 13.48 -14.52 -7.47
N GLY A 316 14.62 -14.44 -6.77
CA GLY A 316 15.80 -15.27 -7.03
C GLY A 316 15.54 -16.76 -6.85
N THR A 317 14.84 -17.15 -5.78
CA THR A 317 14.47 -18.55 -5.54
C THR A 317 13.58 -19.10 -6.65
N GLN A 318 12.58 -18.35 -7.12
CA GLN A 318 11.74 -18.80 -8.22
C GLN A 318 12.51 -18.91 -9.54
N LEU A 319 13.42 -17.98 -9.82
CA LEU A 319 14.30 -18.07 -10.99
C LEU A 319 15.17 -19.34 -10.94
N LEU A 320 15.79 -19.62 -9.79
CA LEU A 320 16.67 -20.80 -9.62
C LEU A 320 15.93 -22.14 -9.67
N GLN A 321 14.65 -22.17 -9.32
CA GLN A 321 13.83 -23.38 -9.46
C GLN A 321 13.53 -23.73 -10.93
N LYS A 322 13.71 -22.78 -11.87
CA LYS A 322 13.53 -23.00 -13.31
C LYS A 322 14.85 -23.37 -13.97
N THR A 323 15.12 -24.67 -14.05
CA THR A 323 16.39 -25.29 -14.50
C THR A 323 16.84 -25.00 -15.94
N GLN A 324 16.03 -24.33 -16.78
CA GLN A 324 16.35 -24.07 -18.19
C GLN A 324 16.21 -22.60 -18.63
N HIS A 325 15.94 -21.65 -17.71
CA HIS A 325 15.78 -20.25 -18.09
C HIS A 325 17.05 -19.45 -17.80
N THR A 326 17.49 -18.68 -18.79
CA THR A 326 18.42 -17.56 -18.55
C THR A 326 17.66 -16.45 -17.82
N ALA A 327 18.37 -15.55 -17.14
CA ALA A 327 17.73 -14.38 -16.54
C ALA A 327 16.92 -13.57 -17.56
N LEU A 328 17.42 -13.45 -18.80
CA LEU A 328 16.73 -12.75 -19.88
C LEU A 328 15.45 -13.47 -20.33
N SER A 329 15.50 -14.79 -20.56
CA SER A 329 14.29 -15.55 -20.95
C SER A 329 13.24 -15.54 -19.85
N PHE A 330 13.64 -15.62 -18.58
CA PHE A 330 12.72 -15.45 -17.45
C PHE A 330 12.03 -14.08 -17.47
N ILE A 331 12.78 -12.99 -17.68
CA ILE A 331 12.19 -11.65 -17.76
C ILE A 331 11.19 -11.57 -18.92
N CYS A 332 11.61 -11.98 -20.13
CA CYS A 332 10.80 -11.83 -21.34
C CYS A 332 9.53 -12.72 -21.33
N GLU A 333 9.64 -13.96 -20.85
CA GLU A 333 8.60 -14.97 -20.98
C GLU A 333 7.66 -15.03 -19.79
N GLU A 334 8.12 -14.66 -18.59
CA GLU A 334 7.35 -14.84 -17.35
C GLU A 334 6.96 -13.51 -16.71
N LEU A 335 7.84 -12.50 -16.78
CA LEU A 335 7.57 -11.20 -16.16
C LEU A 335 6.80 -10.27 -17.09
N SER A 336 7.23 -10.19 -18.35
CA SER A 336 6.58 -9.33 -19.35
C SER A 336 5.42 -9.97 -20.11
N SER A 337 5.22 -11.29 -20.00
CA SER A 337 4.03 -11.91 -20.59
C SER A 337 2.80 -11.55 -19.76
N VAL A 338 2.15 -10.45 -20.13
CA VAL A 338 0.73 -10.26 -19.86
C VAL A 338 0.04 -11.28 -20.76
N ARG A 339 -0.06 -12.55 -20.32
CA ARG A 339 -0.84 -13.54 -21.05
C ARG A 339 -2.22 -12.93 -21.30
N GLN A 340 -2.55 -12.80 -22.59
CA GLN A 340 -3.79 -12.24 -23.12
C GLN A 340 -5.00 -12.99 -22.58
#